data_AF-A0A3R6Y8D6-F1
#
_entry.id   AF-A0A3R6Y8D6-F1
#
_cell.length_a   1.000
_cell.length_b   1.000
_cell.length_c   1.000
_cell.angle_alpha   90.00
_cell.angle_beta   90.00
_cell.angle_gamma   90.00
#
_symmetry.space_group_name_H-M   'P 1'
#
loop_
_entity.id
_entity.type
_entity.pdbx_description
1 polymer ?
#
loop_
_entity_poly.entity_id
_entity_poly.type
_entity_poly.pdbx_seq_one_letter_code
_entity_poly.pdbx_strand_id
1 'polypeptide(L)'
;KDKKGKKDGKGMTDEERRLADSISRLEMNDYLKKLAVTKKAQLKEFMEKEHKISKMNKLKIQNHWRKIMRLVKVEGLRKEVEIKSQNHERDVDRKDAIIQMLDRDLEEAEEQFQMALRSHLLNVDQLIDLQDGRLLGLEDEFEKDLHALEREFSIERDKIHKQHAVEKNELLNIMRAVETQEKEREAEARQEHEQLREEIRNKNLEDINVLRITLDSNIEELEQHFETAHLNYLQNTDQRTQDFKYLTAKDQELSKEIEIKIRKIERLQANLTHWRTKIAQNVRECTERNKALEEEKGQIGNHFQSLKAKMNRMRDDHKKRLTTLSHNARETKRKLTDQQELAERILKLGELARKLETEREQVLPFYHSTIEDAQQAADEVNALKGGVAGTAVARMCQCDGHLVAVTMTTTTSADSYLKLTQLQPHGTFSNGDAVSEWEYLDLFWKRYNKALLDTMAIQKEKARLDNENRELQAVLKQYLDGISVNEQVMSSINPLFVVNGRLTLNQGPNPTSREPTHAIVDANHMVATNRVSGRHA
;
A
#
# COMPACT_ATOMS: atom_id res chain seq x y z
N LYS A 1 -112.53 46.94 76.83
CA LYS A 1 -113.81 46.25 77.18
C LYS A 1 -114.17 46.67 78.59
N ASP A 2 -115.19 47.50 78.70
CA ASP A 2 -115.67 48.16 79.93
C ASP A 2 -116.06 47.21 81.06
N LYS A 3 -115.79 47.64 82.30
CA LYS A 3 -116.68 47.37 83.45
C LYS A 3 -116.49 48.42 84.56
N LYS A 4 -117.64 48.95 84.98
CA LYS A 4 -117.96 50.08 85.87
C LYS A 4 -117.57 49.90 87.35
N GLY A 5 -117.37 51.06 88.03
CA GLY A 5 -117.81 51.39 89.39
C GLY A 5 -117.03 50.74 90.55
N LYS A 6 -116.86 51.30 91.75
CA LYS A 6 -117.51 52.42 92.46
C LYS A 6 -116.61 52.79 93.68
N LYS A 7 -116.72 54.05 94.08
CA LYS A 7 -116.19 54.78 95.26
C LYS A 7 -116.21 54.01 96.60
N ASP A 8 -115.19 54.19 97.46
CA ASP A 8 -115.27 54.98 98.72
C ASP A 8 -113.94 54.97 99.51
N GLY A 9 -113.64 56.11 100.13
CA GLY A 9 -112.39 56.38 100.84
C GLY A 9 -112.42 56.07 102.34
N LYS A 10 -111.24 55.85 102.92
CA LYS A 10 -110.95 56.02 104.35
C LYS A 10 -109.44 56.24 104.53
N GLY A 11 -109.08 57.34 105.18
CA GLY A 11 -107.69 57.75 105.41
C GLY A 11 -106.96 56.83 106.40
N MET A 12 -105.66 56.61 106.15
CA MET A 12 -104.75 55.76 106.93
C MET A 12 -103.45 56.56 107.20
N THR A 13 -102.98 56.54 108.45
CA THR A 13 -101.92 57.39 109.03
C THR A 13 -100.49 57.01 108.57
N ASP A 14 -99.59 58.01 108.56
CA ASP A 14 -98.34 58.09 107.78
C ASP A 14 -97.18 57.12 108.14
N GLU A 15 -97.27 56.31 109.20
CA GLU A 15 -96.16 55.43 109.62
C GLU A 15 -96.19 54.04 108.98
N GLU A 16 -97.36 53.49 108.65
CA GLU A 16 -97.49 52.17 108.01
C GLU A 16 -97.16 52.20 106.50
N ARG A 17 -97.28 53.38 105.87
CA ARG A 17 -96.88 53.61 104.47
C ARG A 17 -95.38 53.46 104.25
N ARG A 18 -94.54 53.86 105.20
CA ARG A 18 -93.08 53.83 105.04
C ARG A 18 -92.50 52.42 105.13
N LEU A 19 -93.07 51.55 105.97
CA LEU A 19 -92.57 50.19 106.13
C LEU A 19 -92.99 49.27 104.97
N ALA A 20 -94.23 49.40 104.50
CA ALA A 20 -94.72 48.67 103.32
C ALA A 20 -93.98 49.10 102.03
N ASP A 21 -93.65 50.39 101.90
CA ASP A 21 -92.90 50.91 100.75
C ASP A 21 -91.42 50.45 100.78
N SER A 22 -90.84 50.25 101.97
CA SER A 22 -89.49 49.68 102.14
C SER A 22 -89.43 48.19 101.79
N ILE A 23 -90.39 47.39 102.27
CA ILE A 23 -90.49 45.95 101.95
C ILE A 23 -90.80 45.75 100.47
N SER A 24 -91.73 46.51 99.88
CA SER A 24 -92.01 46.47 98.44
C SER A 24 -90.80 46.86 97.60
N ARG A 25 -89.98 47.83 98.04
CA ARG A 25 -88.73 48.18 97.35
C ARG A 25 -87.69 47.06 97.41
N LEU A 26 -87.56 46.38 98.55
CA LEU A 26 -86.62 45.26 98.73
C LEU A 26 -87.05 44.03 97.92
N GLU A 27 -88.34 43.69 97.93
CA GLU A 27 -88.90 42.60 97.12
C GLU A 27 -88.80 42.90 95.62
N MET A 28 -89.07 44.15 95.22
CA MET A 28 -88.86 44.60 93.83
C MET A 28 -87.38 44.54 93.45
N ASN A 29 -86.46 44.90 94.35
CA ASN A 29 -85.01 44.80 94.12
C ASN A 29 -84.53 43.35 94.00
N ASP A 30 -85.03 42.45 94.84
CA ASP A 30 -84.70 41.02 94.81
C ASP A 30 -85.34 40.31 93.62
N TYR A 31 -86.55 40.71 93.21
CA TYR A 31 -87.16 40.26 91.96
C TYR A 31 -86.33 40.73 90.75
N LEU A 32 -85.90 41.99 90.72
CA LEU A 32 -85.02 42.52 89.67
C LEU A 32 -83.65 41.84 89.65
N LYS A 33 -83.07 41.51 90.82
CA LYS A 33 -81.81 40.74 90.91
C LYS A 33 -81.98 39.30 90.44
N LYS A 34 -83.05 38.60 90.84
CA LYS A 34 -83.36 37.25 90.33
C LYS A 34 -83.61 37.28 88.82
N LEU A 35 -84.29 38.30 88.31
CA LEU A 35 -84.47 38.52 86.87
C LEU A 35 -83.12 38.80 86.19
N ALA A 36 -82.23 39.58 86.77
CA ALA A 36 -80.89 39.85 86.23
C ALA A 36 -80.00 38.60 86.24
N VAL A 37 -80.02 37.78 87.29
CA VAL A 37 -79.27 36.53 87.38
C VAL A 37 -79.79 35.50 86.39
N THR A 38 -81.12 35.35 86.27
CA THR A 38 -81.73 34.46 85.27
C THR A 38 -81.43 34.94 83.84
N LYS A 39 -81.49 36.25 83.56
CA LYS A 39 -81.08 36.82 82.26
C LYS A 39 -79.59 36.64 81.98
N LYS A 40 -78.71 36.79 82.98
CA LYS A 40 -77.26 36.55 82.85
C LYS A 40 -76.93 35.07 82.63
N ALA A 41 -77.62 34.17 83.31
CA ALA A 41 -77.50 32.73 83.10
C ALA A 41 -77.97 32.34 81.70
N GLN A 42 -79.10 32.89 81.23
CA GLN A 42 -79.57 32.73 79.85
C GLN A 42 -78.54 33.26 78.85
N LEU A 43 -77.96 34.45 79.08
CA LEU A 43 -76.90 35.00 78.21
C LEU A 43 -75.67 34.10 78.17
N LYS A 44 -75.24 33.56 79.32
CA LYS A 44 -74.09 32.66 79.40
C LYS A 44 -74.37 31.33 78.70
N GLU A 45 -75.57 30.79 78.86
CA GLU A 45 -76.02 29.59 78.15
C GLU A 45 -76.10 29.83 76.63
N PHE A 46 -76.57 31.00 76.19
CA PHE A 46 -76.52 31.41 74.79
C PHE A 46 -75.09 31.55 74.27
N MET A 47 -74.18 32.17 75.04
CA MET A 47 -72.77 32.25 74.66
C MET A 47 -72.09 30.88 74.60
N GLU A 48 -72.40 29.97 75.52
CA GLU A 48 -71.86 28.60 75.48
C GLU A 48 -72.43 27.78 74.31
N LYS A 49 -73.73 27.96 73.99
CA LYS A 49 -74.35 27.38 72.79
C LYS A 49 -73.72 27.95 71.53
N GLU A 50 -73.56 29.26 71.42
CA GLU A 50 -72.83 29.92 70.33
C GLU A 50 -71.39 29.43 70.22
N HIS A 51 -70.68 29.28 71.34
CA HIS A 51 -69.30 28.81 71.34
C HIS A 51 -69.19 27.35 70.86
N LYS A 52 -70.12 26.47 71.28
CA LYS A 52 -70.22 25.09 70.79
C LYS A 52 -70.57 25.05 69.30
N ILE A 53 -71.52 25.87 68.86
CA ILE A 53 -71.91 26.00 67.44
C ILE A 53 -70.74 26.53 66.62
N SER A 54 -70.00 27.52 67.12
CA SER A 54 -68.83 28.10 66.45
C SER A 54 -67.70 27.08 66.33
N LYS A 55 -67.41 26.30 67.38
CA LYS A 55 -66.45 25.18 67.32
C LYS A 55 -66.87 24.11 66.31
N MET A 56 -68.14 23.71 66.32
CA MET A 56 -68.69 22.75 65.37
C MET A 56 -68.63 23.29 63.93
N ASN A 57 -68.97 24.55 63.71
CA ASN A 57 -68.90 25.21 62.41
C ASN A 57 -67.45 25.31 61.93
N LYS A 58 -66.48 25.64 62.80
CA LYS A 58 -65.05 25.63 62.47
C LYS A 58 -64.58 24.25 62.03
N LEU A 59 -64.97 23.18 62.72
CA LEU A 59 -64.64 21.81 62.34
C LEU A 59 -65.30 21.40 61.00
N LYS A 60 -66.58 21.78 60.78
CA LYS A 60 -67.27 21.56 59.51
C LYS A 60 -66.57 22.29 58.36
N ILE A 61 -66.20 23.55 58.56
CA ILE A 61 -65.45 24.37 57.61
C ILE A 61 -64.08 23.74 57.34
N GLN A 62 -63.32 23.35 58.36
CA GLN A 62 -62.02 22.68 58.18
C GLN A 62 -62.15 21.34 57.44
N ASN A 63 -63.17 20.53 57.75
CA ASN A 63 -63.42 19.29 57.02
C ASN A 63 -63.80 19.54 55.57
N HIS A 64 -64.59 20.58 55.30
CA HIS A 64 -64.93 20.99 53.95
C HIS A 64 -63.68 21.48 53.20
N TRP A 65 -62.84 22.32 53.81
CA TRP A 65 -61.56 22.76 53.25
C TRP A 65 -60.60 21.60 53.00
N ARG A 66 -60.49 20.61 53.89
CA ARG A 66 -59.70 19.41 53.65
C ARG A 66 -60.23 18.58 52.49
N LYS A 67 -61.55 18.53 52.30
CA LYS A 67 -62.16 17.87 51.13
C LYS A 67 -61.80 18.62 49.85
N ILE A 68 -61.95 19.95 49.83
CA ILE A 68 -61.59 20.79 48.69
C ILE A 68 -60.10 20.67 48.38
N MET A 69 -59.21 20.84 49.36
CA MET A 69 -57.76 20.74 49.16
C MET A 69 -57.34 19.36 48.66
N ARG A 70 -57.97 18.27 49.13
CA ARG A 70 -57.71 16.93 48.60
C ARG A 70 -58.17 16.79 47.15
N LEU A 71 -59.34 17.31 46.79
CA LEU A 71 -59.81 17.30 45.41
C LEU A 71 -58.86 18.06 44.50
N VAL A 72 -58.45 19.27 44.88
CA VAL A 72 -57.50 20.09 44.13
C VAL A 72 -56.14 19.40 44.02
N LYS A 73 -55.61 18.78 45.09
CA LYS A 73 -54.32 18.07 45.02
C LYS A 73 -54.42 16.80 44.18
N VAL A 74 -55.53 16.05 44.26
CA VAL A 74 -55.77 14.87 43.40
C VAL A 74 -55.84 15.28 41.94
N GLU A 75 -56.52 16.38 41.63
CA GLU A 75 -56.58 16.92 40.26
C GLU A 75 -55.20 17.37 39.77
N GLY A 76 -54.42 18.06 40.61
CA GLY A 76 -53.04 18.43 40.31
C GLY A 76 -52.15 17.21 40.04
N LEU A 77 -52.22 16.18 40.90
CA LEU A 77 -51.47 14.93 40.72
C LEU A 77 -51.88 14.19 39.44
N ARG A 78 -53.17 14.19 39.08
CA ARG A 78 -53.63 13.59 37.81
C ARG A 78 -53.03 14.31 36.61
N LYS A 79 -53.02 15.64 36.60
CA LYS A 79 -52.37 16.44 35.55
C LYS A 79 -50.86 16.19 35.50
N GLU A 80 -50.18 16.09 36.66
CA GLU A 80 -48.76 15.74 36.72
C GLU A 80 -48.48 14.34 36.16
N VAL A 81 -49.32 13.34 36.46
CA VAL A 81 -49.21 11.98 35.90
C VAL A 81 -49.43 11.99 34.39
N GLU A 82 -50.42 12.74 33.90
CA GLU A 82 -50.70 12.88 32.47
C GLU A 82 -49.52 13.53 31.73
N ILE A 83 -48.97 14.62 32.26
CA ILE A 83 -47.77 15.26 31.69
C ILE A 83 -46.59 14.29 31.69
N LYS A 84 -46.37 13.54 32.79
CA LYS A 84 -45.31 12.53 32.84
C LYS A 84 -45.53 11.40 31.83
N SER A 85 -46.78 10.97 31.63
CA SER A 85 -47.12 9.95 30.63
C SER A 85 -46.83 10.44 29.22
N GLN A 86 -47.25 11.66 28.87
CA GLN A 86 -46.99 12.27 27.56
C GLN A 86 -45.49 12.47 27.30
N ASN A 87 -44.73 12.88 28.32
CA ASN A 87 -43.28 12.98 28.20
C ASN A 87 -42.63 11.61 27.98
N HIS A 88 -43.09 10.59 28.70
CA HIS A 88 -42.59 9.23 28.52
C HIS A 88 -42.89 8.70 27.11
N GLU A 89 -44.09 8.92 26.59
CA GLU A 89 -44.48 8.54 25.23
C GLU A 89 -43.57 9.20 24.18
N ARG A 90 -43.31 10.50 24.31
CA ARG A 90 -42.36 11.21 23.43
C ARG A 90 -40.95 10.66 23.51
N ASP A 91 -40.49 10.28 24.71
CA ASP A 91 -39.17 9.68 24.89
C ASP A 91 -39.10 8.27 24.29
N VAL A 92 -40.21 7.51 24.33
CA VAL A 92 -40.33 6.22 23.63
C VAL A 92 -40.28 6.43 22.12
N ASP A 93 -41.08 7.35 21.56
CA ASP A 93 -41.08 7.65 20.12
C ASP A 93 -39.69 8.06 19.62
N ARG A 94 -38.96 8.88 20.39
CA ARG A 94 -37.59 9.27 20.07
C ARG A 94 -36.63 8.09 20.06
N LYS A 95 -36.74 7.20 21.06
CA LYS A 95 -35.91 5.99 21.13
C LYS A 95 -36.24 5.02 20.01
N ASP A 96 -37.52 4.84 19.68
CA ASP A 96 -37.94 4.00 18.57
C ASP A 96 -37.46 4.55 17.22
N ALA A 97 -37.45 5.87 17.04
CA ALA A 97 -36.84 6.49 15.86
C ALA A 97 -35.33 6.25 15.78
N ILE A 98 -34.61 6.35 16.90
CA ILE A 98 -33.17 6.04 16.96
C ILE A 98 -32.93 4.56 16.63
N ILE A 99 -33.71 3.64 17.19
CA ILE A 99 -33.60 2.21 16.90
C ILE A 99 -33.80 1.95 15.40
N GLN A 100 -34.83 2.55 14.78
CA GLN A 100 -35.06 2.39 13.34
C GLN A 100 -33.93 2.94 12.47
N MET A 101 -33.27 4.03 12.89
CA MET A 101 -32.10 4.54 12.18
C MET A 101 -30.92 3.57 12.35
N LEU A 102 -30.65 3.11 13.57
CA LEU A 102 -29.57 2.14 13.81
C LEU A 102 -29.78 0.81 13.08
N ASP A 103 -31.01 0.35 12.95
CA ASP A 103 -31.33 -0.86 12.16
C ASP A 103 -30.99 -0.66 10.68
N ARG A 104 -31.29 0.52 10.12
CA ARG A 104 -30.90 0.85 8.73
C ARG A 104 -29.39 0.97 8.58
N ASP A 105 -28.72 1.64 9.52
CA ASP A 105 -27.25 1.77 9.49
C ASP A 105 -26.58 0.38 9.56
N LEU A 106 -27.16 -0.57 10.32
CA LEU A 106 -26.69 -1.96 10.36
C LEU A 106 -26.91 -2.69 9.02
N GLU A 107 -28.08 -2.52 8.40
CA GLU A 107 -28.35 -3.08 7.06
C GLU A 107 -27.40 -2.52 6.01
N GLU A 108 -27.16 -1.21 5.99
CA GLU A 108 -26.23 -0.56 5.07
C GLU A 108 -24.78 -1.03 5.30
N ALA A 109 -24.33 -1.16 6.55
CA ALA A 109 -23.00 -1.67 6.87
C ALA A 109 -22.83 -3.13 6.42
N GLU A 110 -23.85 -3.97 6.61
CA GLU A 110 -23.83 -5.37 6.15
C GLU A 110 -23.78 -5.45 4.62
N GLU A 111 -24.56 -4.64 3.90
CA GLU A 111 -24.50 -4.58 2.43
C GLU A 111 -23.12 -4.13 1.92
N GLN A 112 -22.54 -3.11 2.54
CA GLN A 112 -21.19 -2.64 2.23
C GLN A 112 -20.14 -3.73 2.48
N PHE A 113 -20.22 -4.43 3.62
CA PHE A 113 -19.34 -5.55 3.94
C PHE A 113 -19.46 -6.67 2.91
N GLN A 114 -20.69 -7.06 2.54
CA GLN A 114 -20.91 -8.09 1.53
C GLN A 114 -20.39 -7.66 0.14
N MET A 115 -20.55 -6.39 -0.23
CA MET A 115 -20.02 -5.86 -1.49
C MET A 115 -18.49 -5.86 -1.50
N ALA A 116 -17.86 -5.43 -0.40
CA ALA A 116 -16.41 -5.47 -0.24
C ALA A 116 -15.89 -6.92 -0.28
N LEU A 117 -16.58 -7.86 0.37
CA LEU A 117 -16.23 -9.28 0.34
C LEU A 117 -16.32 -9.85 -1.08
N ARG A 118 -17.41 -9.58 -1.81
CA ARG A 118 -17.56 -10.01 -3.21
C ARG A 118 -16.44 -9.43 -4.08
N SER A 119 -16.13 -8.15 -3.93
CA SER A 119 -15.03 -7.51 -4.66
C SER A 119 -13.67 -8.13 -4.31
N HIS A 120 -13.41 -8.42 -3.04
CA HIS A 120 -12.18 -9.07 -2.60
C HIS A 120 -12.05 -10.47 -3.20
N LEU A 121 -13.11 -11.28 -3.15
CA LEU A 121 -13.12 -12.61 -3.75
C LEU A 121 -12.85 -12.57 -5.25
N LEU A 122 -13.48 -11.64 -5.99
CA LEU A 122 -13.19 -11.45 -7.42
C LEU A 122 -11.72 -11.05 -7.67
N ASN A 123 -11.13 -10.21 -6.82
CA ASN A 123 -9.71 -9.85 -6.94
C ASN A 123 -8.79 -11.04 -6.65
N VAL A 124 -9.16 -11.90 -5.69
CA VAL A 124 -8.44 -13.14 -5.40
C VAL A 124 -8.55 -14.11 -6.58
N ASP A 125 -9.73 -14.27 -7.17
CA ASP A 125 -9.92 -15.12 -8.36
C ASP A 125 -9.08 -14.62 -9.54
N GLN A 126 -9.05 -13.31 -9.79
CA GLN A 126 -8.18 -12.71 -10.82
C GLN A 126 -6.68 -12.95 -10.53
N LEU A 127 -6.29 -12.93 -9.25
CA LEU A 127 -4.92 -13.23 -8.87
C LEU A 127 -4.57 -14.70 -9.10
N ILE A 128 -5.52 -15.61 -8.82
CA ILE A 128 -5.39 -17.04 -9.12
C ILE A 128 -5.24 -17.24 -10.63
N ASP A 129 -6.12 -16.66 -11.44
CA ASP A 129 -6.04 -16.74 -12.91
C ASP A 129 -4.69 -16.24 -13.45
N LEU A 130 -4.15 -15.16 -12.89
CA LEU A 130 -2.84 -14.63 -13.27
C LEU A 130 -1.70 -15.58 -12.89
N GLN A 131 -1.78 -16.21 -11.72
CA GLN A 131 -0.77 -17.19 -11.31
C GLN A 131 -0.87 -18.48 -12.12
N ASP A 132 -2.08 -18.95 -12.41
CA ASP A 132 -2.30 -20.12 -13.25
C ASP A 132 -1.77 -19.87 -14.66
N GLY A 133 -2.04 -18.69 -15.24
CA GLY A 133 -1.46 -18.29 -16.53
C GLY A 133 0.07 -18.22 -16.52
N ARG A 134 0.67 -17.74 -15.43
CA ARG A 134 2.12 -17.73 -15.26
C ARG A 134 2.70 -19.14 -15.11
N LEU A 135 2.04 -20.01 -14.35
CA LEU A 135 2.45 -21.42 -14.17
C LEU A 135 2.37 -22.17 -15.50
N LEU A 136 1.27 -22.02 -16.25
CA LEU A 136 1.09 -22.61 -17.57
C LEU A 136 2.17 -22.14 -18.56
N GLY A 137 2.49 -20.84 -18.56
CA GLY A 137 3.57 -20.31 -19.40
C GLY A 137 4.93 -20.89 -19.03
N LEU A 138 5.19 -21.05 -17.73
CA LEU A 138 6.44 -21.63 -17.24
C LEU A 138 6.53 -23.13 -17.55
N GLU A 139 5.42 -23.87 -17.42
CA GLU A 139 5.33 -25.29 -17.79
C GLU A 139 5.56 -25.49 -19.30
N ASP A 140 4.93 -24.68 -20.15
CA ASP A 140 5.12 -24.73 -21.61
C ASP A 140 6.56 -24.38 -22.02
N GLU A 141 7.18 -23.37 -21.38
CA GLU A 141 8.61 -23.08 -21.57
C GLU A 141 9.50 -24.25 -21.15
N PHE A 142 9.24 -24.85 -19.99
CA PHE A 142 10.00 -26.02 -19.52
C PHE A 142 9.83 -27.24 -20.44
N GLU A 143 8.62 -27.52 -20.92
CA GLU A 143 8.36 -28.62 -21.86
C GLU A 143 9.07 -28.38 -23.21
N LYS A 144 9.04 -27.14 -23.71
CA LYS A 144 9.78 -26.77 -24.93
C LYS A 144 11.28 -26.97 -24.78
N ASP A 145 11.85 -26.51 -23.66
CA ASP A 145 13.27 -26.68 -23.37
C ASP A 145 13.63 -28.16 -23.20
N LEU A 146 12.79 -28.94 -22.52
CA LEU A 146 12.95 -30.39 -22.37
C LEU A 146 12.95 -31.09 -23.73
N HIS A 147 11.98 -30.79 -24.60
CA HIS A 147 11.90 -31.36 -25.94
C HIS A 147 13.01 -30.88 -26.87
N ALA A 148 13.51 -29.66 -26.70
CA ALA A 148 14.70 -29.20 -27.42
C ALA A 148 15.93 -30.02 -27.00
N LEU A 149 16.15 -30.15 -25.70
CA LEU A 149 17.28 -30.89 -25.14
C LEU A 149 17.23 -32.39 -25.49
N GLU A 150 16.06 -33.01 -25.39
CA GLU A 150 15.85 -34.41 -25.77
C GLU A 150 16.16 -34.63 -27.26
N ARG A 151 15.73 -33.71 -28.13
CA ARG A 151 16.05 -33.77 -29.56
C ARG A 151 17.54 -33.61 -29.83
N GLU A 152 18.20 -32.66 -29.17
CA GLU A 152 19.65 -32.45 -29.29
C GLU A 152 20.43 -33.71 -28.87
N PHE A 153 20.10 -34.30 -27.72
CA PHE A 153 20.72 -35.55 -27.27
C PHE A 153 20.41 -36.73 -28.17
N SER A 154 19.20 -36.84 -28.72
CA SER A 154 18.88 -37.92 -29.66
C SER A 154 19.70 -37.77 -30.95
N ILE A 155 19.84 -36.55 -31.47
CA ILE A 155 20.64 -36.28 -32.67
C ILE A 155 22.12 -36.57 -32.41
N GLU A 156 22.65 -36.14 -31.27
CA GLU A 156 24.04 -36.41 -30.87
C GLU A 156 24.28 -37.91 -30.71
N ARG A 157 23.38 -38.61 -30.00
CA ARG A 157 23.44 -40.07 -29.84
C ARG A 157 23.46 -40.76 -31.19
N ASP A 158 22.57 -40.40 -32.11
CA ASP A 158 22.48 -41.03 -33.42
C ASP A 158 23.73 -40.73 -34.27
N LYS A 159 24.30 -39.53 -34.14
CA LYS A 159 25.57 -39.15 -34.79
C LYS A 159 26.73 -39.99 -34.25
N ILE A 160 26.85 -40.14 -32.93
CA ILE A 160 27.88 -40.98 -32.28
C ILE A 160 27.72 -42.44 -32.73
N HIS A 161 26.49 -42.97 -32.77
CA HIS A 161 26.25 -44.35 -33.22
C HIS A 161 26.64 -44.56 -34.69
N LYS A 162 26.30 -43.61 -35.57
CA LYS A 162 26.68 -43.66 -36.98
C LYS A 162 28.20 -43.58 -37.15
N GLN A 163 28.86 -42.65 -36.45
CA GLN A 163 30.30 -42.50 -36.50
C GLN A 163 31.00 -43.77 -36.00
N HIS A 164 30.61 -44.28 -34.84
CA HIS A 164 31.16 -45.52 -34.30
C HIS A 164 30.92 -46.73 -35.23
N ALA A 165 29.77 -46.81 -35.91
CA ALA A 165 29.50 -47.85 -36.88
C ALA A 165 30.42 -47.76 -38.12
N VAL A 166 30.70 -46.54 -38.60
CA VAL A 166 31.65 -46.30 -39.70
C VAL A 166 33.07 -46.69 -39.27
N GLU A 167 33.55 -46.18 -38.14
CA GLU A 167 34.87 -46.49 -37.59
C GLU A 167 35.06 -48.00 -37.36
N LYS A 168 34.04 -48.67 -36.82
CA LYS A 168 34.06 -50.13 -36.66
C LYS A 168 34.17 -50.87 -37.99
N ASN A 169 33.44 -50.43 -39.02
CA ASN A 169 33.52 -51.04 -40.35
C ASN A 169 34.87 -50.78 -41.02
N GLU A 170 35.45 -49.60 -40.85
CA GLU A 170 36.80 -49.29 -41.34
C GLU A 170 37.85 -50.17 -40.68
N LEU A 171 37.80 -50.33 -39.36
CA LEU A 171 38.69 -51.24 -38.62
C LEU A 171 38.54 -52.68 -39.10
N LEU A 172 37.30 -53.16 -39.31
CA LEU A 172 37.05 -54.50 -39.85
C LEU A 172 37.59 -54.66 -41.28
N ASN A 173 37.49 -53.62 -42.12
CA ASN A 173 38.03 -53.65 -43.47
C ASN A 173 39.57 -53.66 -43.46
N ILE A 174 40.20 -52.87 -42.59
CA ILE A 174 41.66 -52.88 -42.41
C ILE A 174 42.11 -54.26 -41.91
N MET A 175 41.44 -54.82 -40.89
CA MET A 175 41.75 -56.17 -40.41
C MET A 175 41.67 -57.20 -41.54
N ARG A 176 40.60 -57.19 -42.34
CA ARG A 176 40.46 -58.10 -43.49
C ARG A 176 41.56 -57.90 -44.52
N ALA A 177 41.92 -56.65 -44.83
CA ALA A 177 42.98 -56.34 -45.78
C ALA A 177 44.35 -56.82 -45.29
N VAL A 178 44.64 -56.66 -44.00
CA VAL A 178 45.86 -57.18 -43.37
C VAL A 178 45.85 -58.71 -43.38
N GLU A 179 44.75 -59.36 -43.03
CA GLU A 179 44.62 -60.82 -43.09
C GLU A 179 44.81 -61.37 -44.51
N THR A 180 44.29 -60.70 -45.55
CA THR A 180 44.52 -61.09 -46.94
C THR A 180 45.97 -60.91 -47.34
N GLN A 181 46.59 -59.79 -46.95
CA GLN A 181 47.99 -59.52 -47.27
C GLN A 181 48.95 -60.51 -46.58
N GLU A 182 48.68 -60.89 -45.33
CA GLU A 182 49.47 -61.91 -44.62
C GLU A 182 49.30 -63.27 -45.27
N LYS A 183 48.09 -63.65 -45.71
CA LYS A 183 47.85 -64.89 -46.46
C LYS A 183 48.57 -64.90 -47.81
N GLU A 184 48.57 -63.78 -48.52
CA GLU A 184 49.30 -63.63 -49.79
C GLU A 184 50.81 -63.74 -49.56
N ARG A 185 51.37 -63.06 -48.55
CA ARG A 185 52.78 -63.20 -48.16
C ARG A 185 53.14 -64.63 -47.78
N GLU A 186 52.27 -65.33 -47.04
CA GLU A 186 52.48 -66.74 -46.71
C GLU A 186 52.47 -67.63 -47.97
N ALA A 187 51.57 -67.37 -48.92
CA ALA A 187 51.50 -68.08 -50.18
C ALA A 187 52.70 -67.81 -51.09
N GLU A 188 53.15 -66.55 -51.19
CA GLU A 188 54.36 -66.14 -51.90
C GLU A 188 55.59 -66.84 -51.31
N ALA A 189 55.78 -66.80 -49.98
CA ALA A 189 56.90 -67.49 -49.32
C ALA A 189 56.87 -69.02 -49.57
N ARG A 190 55.69 -69.64 -49.59
CA ARG A 190 55.54 -71.06 -49.96
C ARG A 190 55.90 -71.30 -51.43
N GLN A 191 55.45 -70.43 -52.34
CA GLN A 191 55.74 -70.54 -53.77
C GLN A 191 57.22 -70.32 -54.06
N GLU A 192 57.86 -69.33 -53.44
CA GLU A 192 59.31 -69.09 -53.54
C GLU A 192 60.09 -70.30 -53.04
N HIS A 193 59.69 -70.89 -51.91
CA HIS A 193 60.33 -72.11 -51.40
C HIS A 193 60.14 -73.30 -52.37
N GLU A 194 58.97 -73.47 -52.97
CA GLU A 194 58.70 -74.48 -54.00
C GLU A 194 59.58 -74.25 -55.25
N GLN A 195 59.68 -73.00 -55.72
CA GLN A 195 60.51 -72.59 -56.85
C GLN A 195 61.99 -72.85 -56.59
N LEU A 196 62.52 -72.44 -55.44
CA LEU A 196 63.90 -72.73 -55.05
C LEU A 196 64.17 -74.23 -55.00
N ARG A 197 63.20 -75.04 -54.54
CA ARG A 197 63.30 -76.50 -54.55
C ARG A 197 63.33 -77.07 -55.98
N GLU A 198 62.55 -76.51 -56.89
CA GLU A 198 62.52 -76.85 -58.32
C GLU A 198 63.84 -76.45 -59.02
N GLU A 199 64.33 -75.24 -58.76
CA GLU A 199 65.58 -74.72 -59.30
C GLU A 199 66.78 -75.54 -58.86
N ILE A 200 66.87 -75.93 -57.59
CA ILE A 200 67.94 -76.81 -57.09
C ILE A 200 67.87 -78.17 -57.80
N ARG A 201 66.66 -78.70 -58.04
CA ARG A 201 66.47 -79.96 -58.78
C ARG A 201 66.96 -79.84 -60.23
N ASN A 202 66.64 -78.72 -60.89
CA ASN A 202 67.04 -78.45 -62.27
C ASN A 202 68.54 -78.21 -62.39
N LYS A 203 69.15 -77.44 -61.46
CA LYS A 203 70.61 -77.28 -61.39
C LYS A 203 71.33 -78.62 -61.24
N ASN A 204 70.83 -79.50 -60.37
CA ASN A 204 71.41 -80.83 -60.23
C ASN A 204 71.28 -81.66 -61.54
N LEU A 205 70.18 -81.52 -62.28
CA LEU A 205 70.01 -82.15 -63.60
C LEU A 205 70.93 -81.53 -64.67
N GLU A 206 71.09 -80.21 -64.64
CA GLU A 206 72.01 -79.46 -65.50
C GLU A 206 73.46 -79.85 -65.22
N ASP A 207 73.87 -79.96 -63.96
CA ASP A 207 75.21 -80.41 -63.56
C ASP A 207 75.49 -81.84 -64.04
N ILE A 208 74.49 -82.73 -63.97
CA ILE A 208 74.58 -84.09 -64.54
C ILE A 208 74.75 -84.03 -66.07
N ASN A 209 74.00 -83.16 -66.75
CA ASN A 209 74.10 -82.98 -68.20
C ASN A 209 75.40 -82.33 -68.64
N VAL A 210 75.90 -81.33 -67.90
CA VAL A 210 77.20 -80.71 -68.12
C VAL A 210 78.29 -81.74 -67.94
N LEU A 211 78.23 -82.55 -66.88
CA LEU A 211 79.19 -83.63 -66.66
C LEU A 211 79.22 -84.62 -67.83
N ARG A 212 78.03 -84.98 -68.35
CA ARG A 212 77.88 -85.79 -69.56
C ARG A 212 78.54 -85.13 -70.77
N ILE A 213 78.27 -83.84 -71.02
CA ILE A 213 78.87 -83.09 -72.14
C ILE A 213 80.39 -82.98 -72.00
N THR A 214 80.93 -82.74 -70.81
CA THR A 214 82.39 -82.72 -70.60
C THR A 214 83.04 -84.08 -70.84
N LEU A 215 82.36 -85.18 -70.51
CA LEU A 215 82.88 -86.52 -70.81
C LEU A 215 82.85 -86.80 -72.32
N ASP A 216 81.80 -86.35 -73.02
CA ASP A 216 81.72 -86.42 -74.49
C ASP A 216 82.78 -85.51 -75.16
N SER A 217 83.04 -84.31 -74.62
CA SER A 217 84.08 -83.37 -75.10
C SER A 217 85.51 -83.91 -74.92
N ASN A 218 85.80 -84.58 -73.80
CA ASN A 218 87.11 -85.21 -73.60
C ASN A 218 87.36 -86.37 -74.59
N ILE A 219 86.29 -86.99 -75.10
CA ILE A 219 86.36 -87.99 -76.16
C ILE A 219 86.71 -87.31 -77.50
N GLU A 220 86.08 -86.18 -77.81
CA GLU A 220 86.39 -85.38 -79.01
C GLU A 220 87.81 -84.76 -78.97
N GLU A 221 88.31 -84.34 -77.81
CA GLU A 221 89.68 -83.80 -77.68
C GLU A 221 90.77 -84.85 -78.02
N LEU A 222 90.51 -86.13 -77.70
CA LEU A 222 91.39 -87.23 -78.10
C LEU A 222 91.41 -87.46 -79.63
N GLU A 223 90.32 -87.12 -80.32
CA GLU A 223 90.24 -87.15 -81.79
C GLU A 223 90.95 -85.94 -82.41
N GLN A 224 90.80 -84.76 -81.81
CA GLN A 224 91.39 -83.51 -82.28
C GLN A 224 92.93 -83.47 -82.16
N HIS A 225 93.52 -84.20 -81.22
CA HIS A 225 94.97 -84.37 -81.10
C HIS A 225 95.60 -85.06 -82.32
N PHE A 226 94.87 -85.93 -83.03
CA PHE A 226 95.33 -86.53 -84.29
C PHE A 226 95.30 -85.53 -85.45
N GLU A 227 94.36 -84.58 -85.43
CA GLU A 227 94.17 -83.58 -86.48
C GLU A 227 95.13 -82.39 -86.34
N THR A 228 95.57 -82.10 -85.12
CA THR A 228 96.48 -80.98 -84.77
C THR A 228 97.87 -81.13 -85.41
N ALA A 229 98.34 -82.36 -85.67
CA ALA A 229 99.59 -82.60 -86.39
C ALA A 229 99.52 -82.13 -87.86
N HIS A 230 98.34 -82.13 -88.47
CA HIS A 230 98.11 -81.70 -89.86
C HIS A 230 98.03 -80.17 -89.99
N LEU A 231 97.60 -79.48 -88.95
CA LEU A 231 97.28 -78.05 -89.00
C LEU A 231 98.49 -77.12 -88.82
N ASN A 232 99.60 -77.60 -88.24
CA ASN A 232 100.85 -76.83 -88.10
C ASN A 232 101.47 -76.39 -89.43
N TYR A 233 101.04 -76.96 -90.57
CA TYR A 233 101.45 -76.53 -91.90
C TYR A 233 100.71 -75.27 -92.39
N LEU A 234 99.56 -74.94 -91.79
CA LEU A 234 98.66 -73.87 -92.25
C LEU A 234 98.88 -72.53 -91.51
N GLN A 235 99.70 -72.55 -90.46
CA GLN A 235 99.90 -71.51 -89.45
C GLN A 235 100.51 -70.19 -89.95
N ASN A 236 100.93 -70.10 -91.22
CA ASN A 236 101.44 -68.86 -91.82
C ASN A 236 100.34 -67.90 -92.34
N THR A 237 99.06 -68.28 -92.26
CA THR A 237 97.92 -67.45 -92.70
C THR A 237 97.19 -66.73 -91.53
N ASP A 238 97.57 -67.02 -90.28
CA ASP A 238 96.80 -66.66 -89.06
C ASP A 238 96.96 -65.20 -88.58
N GLN A 239 98.00 -64.49 -88.99
CA GLN A 239 98.34 -63.19 -88.37
C GLN A 239 97.28 -62.10 -88.63
N ARG A 240 96.65 -62.07 -89.81
CA ARG A 240 95.60 -61.09 -90.15
C ARG A 240 94.25 -61.39 -89.50
N THR A 241 94.00 -62.66 -89.16
CA THR A 241 92.77 -63.10 -88.52
C THR A 241 92.78 -62.80 -87.02
N GLN A 242 93.96 -62.77 -86.38
CA GLN A 242 94.11 -62.38 -84.98
C GLN A 242 93.79 -60.89 -84.73
N ASP A 243 94.23 -59.99 -85.62
CA ASP A 243 93.99 -58.55 -85.45
C ASP A 243 92.48 -58.19 -85.55
N PHE A 244 91.74 -58.80 -86.50
CA PHE A 244 90.30 -58.63 -86.61
C PHE A 244 89.54 -59.23 -85.41
N LYS A 245 89.98 -60.37 -84.89
CA LYS A 245 89.41 -60.99 -83.68
C LYS A 245 89.65 -60.13 -82.43
N TYR A 246 90.81 -59.49 -82.29
CA TYR A 246 91.10 -58.59 -81.18
C TYR A 246 90.22 -57.33 -81.18
N LEU A 247 90.07 -56.68 -82.34
CA LEU A 247 89.20 -55.51 -82.49
C LEU A 247 87.72 -55.85 -82.30
N THR A 248 87.26 -57.01 -82.80
CA THR A 248 85.85 -57.45 -82.62
C THR A 248 85.53 -57.84 -81.18
N ALA A 249 86.48 -58.47 -80.47
CA ALA A 249 86.33 -58.77 -79.05
C ALA A 249 86.25 -57.48 -78.21
N LYS A 250 87.08 -56.48 -78.53
CA LYS A 250 87.09 -55.19 -77.85
C LYS A 250 85.80 -54.39 -78.12
N ASP A 251 85.25 -54.47 -79.32
CA ASP A 251 83.98 -53.82 -79.67
C ASP A 251 82.76 -54.48 -78.98
N GLN A 252 82.76 -55.82 -78.85
CA GLN A 252 81.75 -56.52 -78.05
C GLN A 252 81.86 -56.21 -76.55
N GLU A 253 83.08 -56.08 -76.02
CA GLU A 253 83.30 -55.72 -74.61
C GLU A 253 82.81 -54.29 -74.33
N LEU A 254 83.17 -53.32 -75.18
CA LEU A 254 82.67 -51.95 -75.08
C LEU A 254 81.15 -51.87 -75.26
N SER A 255 80.57 -52.66 -76.16
CA SER A 255 79.11 -52.73 -76.36
C SER A 255 78.39 -53.26 -75.11
N LYS A 256 78.91 -54.31 -74.47
CA LYS A 256 78.39 -54.81 -73.18
C LYS A 256 78.56 -53.78 -72.07
N GLU A 257 79.68 -53.07 -72.04
CA GLU A 257 79.93 -52.03 -71.04
C GLU A 257 78.95 -50.86 -71.21
N ILE A 258 78.71 -50.41 -72.44
CA ILE A 258 77.70 -49.39 -72.78
C ILE A 258 76.31 -49.86 -72.33
N GLU A 259 75.93 -51.11 -72.60
CA GLU A 259 74.63 -51.65 -72.20
C GLU A 259 74.46 -51.66 -70.66
N ILE A 260 75.50 -52.04 -69.91
CA ILE A 260 75.50 -51.96 -68.44
C ILE A 260 75.34 -50.51 -67.96
N LYS A 261 76.01 -49.54 -68.61
CA LYS A 261 75.88 -48.12 -68.28
C LYS A 261 74.47 -47.59 -68.60
N ILE A 262 73.85 -48.01 -69.71
CA ILE A 262 72.47 -47.65 -70.07
C ILE A 262 71.50 -48.15 -69.01
N ARG A 263 71.55 -49.44 -68.63
CA ARG A 263 70.69 -49.99 -67.57
C ARG A 263 70.92 -49.32 -66.22
N LYS A 264 72.14 -48.83 -65.95
CA LYS A 264 72.44 -48.04 -64.74
C LYS A 264 71.82 -46.65 -64.81
N ILE A 265 71.85 -46.00 -65.96
CA ILE A 265 71.19 -44.71 -66.19
C ILE A 265 69.67 -44.85 -66.03
N GLU A 266 69.05 -45.87 -66.61
CA GLU A 266 67.61 -46.12 -66.49
C GLU A 266 67.18 -46.33 -65.04
N ARG A 267 67.92 -47.14 -64.27
CA ARG A 267 67.66 -47.32 -62.83
C ARG A 267 67.79 -46.02 -62.03
N LEU A 268 68.81 -45.21 -62.33
CA LEU A 268 68.99 -43.91 -61.68
C LEU A 268 67.89 -42.92 -62.07
N GLN A 269 67.43 -42.95 -63.33
CA GLN A 269 66.31 -42.14 -63.80
C GLN A 269 64.99 -42.56 -63.13
N ALA A 270 64.70 -43.85 -63.02
CA ALA A 270 63.53 -44.37 -62.32
C ALA A 270 63.54 -44.01 -60.82
N ASN A 271 64.70 -44.09 -60.17
CA ASN A 271 64.85 -43.63 -58.79
C ASN A 271 64.61 -42.12 -58.66
N LEU A 272 65.15 -41.33 -59.59
CA LEU A 272 64.98 -39.87 -59.59
C LEU A 272 63.51 -39.49 -59.82
N THR A 273 62.79 -40.17 -60.72
CA THR A 273 61.34 -39.93 -60.91
C THR A 273 60.54 -40.34 -59.69
N HIS A 274 60.83 -41.49 -59.06
CA HIS A 274 60.20 -41.90 -57.80
C HIS A 274 60.36 -40.84 -56.70
N TRP A 275 61.58 -40.36 -56.47
CA TRP A 275 61.84 -39.32 -55.46
C TRP A 275 61.21 -37.98 -55.81
N ARG A 276 61.18 -37.58 -57.10
CA ARG A 276 60.45 -36.38 -57.53
C ARG A 276 58.96 -36.46 -57.22
N THR A 277 58.32 -37.60 -57.52
CA THR A 277 56.91 -37.82 -57.22
C THR A 277 56.65 -37.78 -55.71
N LYS A 278 57.52 -38.41 -54.92
CA LYS A 278 57.41 -38.44 -53.46
C LYS A 278 57.58 -37.05 -52.83
N ILE A 279 58.51 -36.24 -53.33
CA ILE A 279 58.66 -34.82 -52.92
C ILE A 279 57.41 -34.02 -53.28
N ALA A 280 56.90 -34.16 -54.51
CA ALA A 280 55.70 -33.44 -54.96
C ALA A 280 54.43 -33.85 -54.19
N GLN A 281 54.34 -35.12 -53.77
CA GLN A 281 53.26 -35.59 -52.90
C GLN A 281 53.39 -35.01 -51.50
N ASN A 282 54.58 -35.06 -50.89
CA ASN A 282 54.82 -34.49 -49.56
C ASN A 282 54.51 -32.99 -49.49
N VAL A 283 54.93 -32.22 -50.51
CA VAL A 283 54.60 -30.80 -50.62
C VAL A 283 53.09 -30.59 -50.67
N ARG A 284 52.35 -31.37 -51.47
CA ARG A 284 50.89 -31.30 -51.54
C ARG A 284 50.24 -31.58 -50.19
N GLU A 285 50.57 -32.70 -49.55
CA GLU A 285 50.01 -33.07 -48.24
C GLU A 285 50.32 -32.03 -47.16
N CYS A 286 51.54 -31.48 -47.14
CA CYS A 286 51.90 -30.41 -46.21
C CYS A 286 51.12 -29.12 -46.49
N THR A 287 50.93 -28.74 -47.76
CA THR A 287 50.16 -27.54 -48.12
C THR A 287 48.68 -27.68 -47.77
N GLU A 288 48.07 -28.83 -48.02
CA GLU A 288 46.68 -29.11 -47.67
C GLU A 288 46.48 -29.13 -46.16
N ARG A 289 47.38 -29.80 -45.42
CA ARG A 289 47.33 -29.81 -43.94
C ARG A 289 47.48 -28.41 -43.35
N ASN A 290 48.41 -27.61 -43.86
CA ASN A 290 48.58 -26.22 -43.39
C ASN A 290 47.36 -25.36 -43.71
N LYS A 291 46.76 -25.52 -44.89
CA LYS A 291 45.55 -24.79 -45.28
C LYS A 291 44.37 -25.14 -44.37
N ALA A 292 44.15 -26.42 -44.08
CA ALA A 292 43.11 -26.86 -43.14
C ALA A 292 43.32 -26.25 -41.74
N LEU A 293 44.56 -26.26 -41.23
CA LEU A 293 44.90 -25.65 -39.94
C LEU A 293 44.68 -24.12 -39.93
N GLU A 294 44.97 -23.42 -41.03
CA GLU A 294 44.70 -21.98 -41.16
C GLU A 294 43.20 -21.68 -41.17
N GLU A 295 42.40 -22.50 -41.86
CA GLU A 295 40.93 -22.38 -41.87
C GLU A 295 40.34 -22.62 -40.48
N GLU A 296 40.76 -23.68 -39.78
CA GLU A 296 40.33 -23.96 -38.40
C GLU A 296 40.73 -22.84 -37.44
N LYS A 297 41.97 -22.34 -37.53
CA LYS A 297 42.44 -21.19 -36.75
C LYS A 297 41.60 -19.95 -37.03
N GLY A 298 41.25 -19.71 -38.30
CA GLY A 298 40.37 -18.61 -38.71
C GLY A 298 38.97 -18.74 -38.12
N GLN A 299 38.39 -19.95 -38.17
CA GLN A 299 37.08 -20.24 -37.56
C GLN A 299 37.11 -20.00 -36.05
N ILE A 300 38.10 -20.52 -35.33
CA ILE A 300 38.27 -20.30 -33.89
C ILE A 300 38.46 -18.80 -33.58
N GLY A 301 39.23 -18.09 -34.41
CA GLY A 301 39.39 -16.64 -34.31
C GLY A 301 38.07 -15.89 -34.41
N ASN A 302 37.21 -16.26 -35.35
CA ASN A 302 35.88 -15.68 -35.53
C ASN A 302 34.96 -16.00 -34.34
N HIS A 303 35.00 -17.23 -33.82
CA HIS A 303 34.25 -17.63 -32.64
C HIS A 303 34.69 -16.84 -31.41
N PHE A 304 36.00 -16.65 -31.22
CA PHE A 304 36.55 -15.83 -30.15
C PHE A 304 36.11 -14.37 -30.27
N GLN A 305 36.14 -13.77 -31.47
CA GLN A 305 35.66 -12.40 -31.68
C GLN A 305 34.17 -12.26 -31.38
N SER A 306 33.34 -13.20 -31.85
CA SER A 306 31.91 -13.22 -31.58
C SER A 306 31.62 -13.35 -30.07
N LEU A 307 32.32 -14.25 -29.38
CA LEU A 307 32.20 -14.42 -27.94
C LEU A 307 32.65 -13.17 -27.17
N LYS A 308 33.76 -12.56 -27.57
CA LYS A 308 34.26 -11.31 -26.98
C LYS A 308 33.28 -10.16 -27.17
N ALA A 309 32.64 -10.06 -28.35
CA ALA A 309 31.60 -9.09 -28.60
C ALA A 309 30.36 -9.32 -27.72
N LYS A 310 29.90 -10.58 -27.58
CA LYS A 310 28.81 -10.94 -26.66
C LYS A 310 29.15 -10.60 -25.21
N MET A 311 30.35 -10.96 -24.74
CA MET A 311 30.82 -10.64 -23.39
C MET A 311 30.84 -9.13 -23.13
N ASN A 312 31.34 -8.34 -24.08
CA ASN A 312 31.37 -6.89 -23.95
C ASN A 312 29.96 -6.29 -23.91
N ARG A 313 29.03 -6.76 -24.75
CA ARG A 313 27.63 -6.33 -24.71
C ARG A 313 26.99 -6.63 -23.36
N MET A 314 27.17 -7.85 -22.82
CA MET A 314 26.65 -8.17 -21.49
C MET A 314 27.25 -7.27 -20.40
N ARG A 315 28.56 -7.01 -20.45
CA ARG A 315 29.21 -6.08 -19.49
C ARG A 315 28.64 -4.67 -19.59
N ASP A 316 28.41 -4.17 -20.80
CA ASP A 316 27.84 -2.84 -21.02
C ASP A 316 26.39 -2.76 -20.54
N ASP A 317 25.58 -3.80 -20.79
CA ASP A 317 24.18 -3.84 -20.35
C ASP A 317 24.07 -3.98 -18.83
N HIS A 318 24.89 -4.81 -18.20
CA HIS A 318 24.98 -4.89 -16.74
C HIS A 318 25.44 -3.56 -16.15
N LYS A 319 26.44 -2.89 -16.76
CA LYS A 319 26.89 -1.57 -16.33
C LYS A 319 25.78 -0.54 -16.43
N LYS A 320 25.04 -0.49 -17.55
CA LYS A 320 23.88 0.40 -17.73
C LYS A 320 22.82 0.13 -16.67
N ARG A 321 22.43 -1.13 -16.47
CA ARG A 321 21.42 -1.51 -15.47
C ARG A 321 21.84 -1.11 -14.05
N LEU A 322 23.11 -1.32 -13.69
CA LEU A 322 23.66 -0.89 -12.40
C LEU A 322 23.66 0.63 -12.25
N THR A 323 24.02 1.38 -13.30
CA THR A 323 23.98 2.85 -13.27
C THR A 323 22.55 3.38 -13.11
N THR A 324 21.57 2.82 -13.83
CA THR A 324 20.16 3.20 -13.70
C THR A 324 19.64 2.87 -12.30
N LEU A 325 19.91 1.67 -11.79
CA LEU A 325 19.50 1.28 -10.44
C LEU A 325 20.11 2.21 -9.39
N SER A 326 21.41 2.53 -9.51
CA SER A 326 22.09 3.42 -8.57
C SER A 326 21.54 4.84 -8.63
N HIS A 327 21.16 5.32 -9.82
CA HIS A 327 20.52 6.62 -9.99
C HIS A 327 19.14 6.64 -9.33
N ASN A 328 18.28 5.67 -9.67
CA ASN A 328 16.93 5.55 -9.12
C ASN A 328 16.97 5.41 -7.59
N ALA A 329 17.87 4.57 -7.06
CA ALA A 329 18.03 4.40 -5.61
C ALA A 329 18.45 5.71 -4.92
N ARG A 330 19.37 6.48 -5.51
CA ARG A 330 19.76 7.81 -4.99
C ARG A 330 18.62 8.81 -5.07
N GLU A 331 17.86 8.82 -6.16
CA GLU A 331 16.72 9.72 -6.34
C GLU A 331 15.61 9.42 -5.33
N THR A 332 15.24 8.15 -5.16
CA THR A 332 14.26 7.72 -4.16
C THR A 332 14.76 8.02 -2.75
N LYS A 333 16.04 7.77 -2.45
CA LYS A 333 16.62 8.15 -1.16
C LYS A 333 16.50 9.65 -0.91
N ARG A 334 16.80 10.50 -1.91
CA ARG A 334 16.63 11.95 -1.80
C ARG A 334 15.17 12.32 -1.53
N LYS A 335 14.22 11.79 -2.29
CA LYS A 335 12.77 12.03 -2.08
C LYS A 335 12.32 11.65 -0.67
N LEU A 336 12.78 10.51 -0.16
CA LEU A 336 12.48 10.07 1.20
C LEU A 336 13.12 10.97 2.26
N THR A 337 14.36 11.43 2.04
CA THR A 337 15.00 12.42 2.92
C THR A 337 14.23 13.74 2.93
N ASP A 338 13.79 14.23 1.76
CA ASP A 338 12.98 15.46 1.65
C ASP A 338 11.64 15.32 2.41
N GLN A 339 10.98 14.16 2.28
CA GLN A 339 9.75 13.85 3.04
C GLN A 339 10.00 13.75 4.55
N GLN A 340 11.12 13.15 4.96
CA GLN A 340 11.53 13.09 6.36
C GLN A 340 11.76 14.50 6.92
N GLU A 341 12.48 15.37 6.21
CA GLU A 341 12.72 16.75 6.62
C GLU A 341 11.41 17.55 6.75
N LEU A 342 10.46 17.33 5.84
CA LEU A 342 9.13 17.93 5.92
C LEU A 342 8.36 17.44 7.15
N ALA A 343 8.34 16.13 7.39
CA ALA A 343 7.70 15.54 8.56
C ALA A 343 8.31 16.05 9.88
N GLU A 344 9.65 16.11 9.96
CA GLU A 344 10.36 16.69 11.10
C GLU A 344 9.99 18.16 11.30
N ARG A 345 9.86 18.94 10.23
CA ARG A 345 9.45 20.35 10.31
C ARG A 345 8.03 20.48 10.84
N ILE A 346 7.09 19.66 10.36
CA ILE A 346 5.70 19.64 10.84
C ILE A 346 5.66 19.30 12.33
N LEU A 347 6.41 18.27 12.77
CA LEU A 347 6.49 17.89 14.18
C LEU A 347 7.10 19.00 15.05
N LYS A 348 8.21 19.61 14.62
CA LYS A 348 8.85 20.74 15.33
C LYS A 348 7.91 21.94 15.45
N LEU A 349 7.18 22.29 14.38
CA LEU A 349 6.19 23.36 14.42
C LEU A 349 5.00 23.01 15.32
N GLY A 350 4.52 21.76 15.27
CA GLY A 350 3.46 21.28 16.16
C GLY A 350 3.86 21.35 17.63
N GLU A 351 5.09 20.95 17.97
CA GLU A 351 5.62 21.05 19.33
C GLU A 351 5.79 22.51 19.78
N LEU A 352 6.29 23.38 18.90
CA LEU A 352 6.44 24.81 19.20
C LEU A 352 5.07 25.49 19.42
N ALA A 353 4.07 25.16 18.59
CA ALA A 353 2.70 25.65 18.75
C ALA A 353 2.07 25.16 20.06
N ARG A 354 2.31 23.89 20.43
CA ARG A 354 1.80 23.28 21.67
C ARG A 354 2.27 24.01 22.95
N LYS A 355 3.43 24.67 22.93
CA LYS A 355 3.91 25.50 24.05
C LYS A 355 3.03 26.73 24.32
N LEU A 356 2.29 27.20 23.33
CA LEU A 356 1.38 28.34 23.44
C LEU A 356 -0.06 27.92 23.75
N GLU A 357 -0.36 26.62 23.73
CA GLU A 357 -1.68 26.07 24.10
C GLU A 357 -1.85 26.08 25.62
N THR A 358 -3.09 26.29 26.08
CA THR A 358 -3.41 26.24 27.52
C THR A 358 -3.34 24.81 28.07
N GLU A 359 -3.16 24.63 29.38
CA GLU A 359 -3.16 23.28 30.01
C GLU A 359 -4.43 22.48 29.67
N ARG A 360 -5.58 23.15 29.56
CA ARG A 360 -6.85 22.54 29.17
C ARG A 360 -6.80 21.95 27.76
N GLU A 361 -6.23 22.68 26.82
CA GLU A 361 -6.10 22.25 25.41
C GLU A 361 -4.97 21.23 25.23
N GLN A 362 -3.91 21.28 26.05
CA GLN A 362 -2.86 20.27 26.03
C GLN A 362 -3.34 18.89 26.50
N VAL A 363 -4.29 18.86 27.45
CA VAL A 363 -4.90 17.64 28.01
C VAL A 363 -6.10 17.18 27.18
N LEU A 364 -6.94 18.10 26.69
CA LEU A 364 -8.07 17.84 25.80
C LEU A 364 -7.95 18.70 24.52
N PRO A 365 -7.14 18.28 23.53
CA PRO A 365 -6.91 19.03 22.30
C PRO A 365 -8.14 19.14 21.39
N PHE A 366 -9.08 18.21 21.56
CA PHE A 366 -10.30 18.12 20.76
C PHE A 366 -11.48 18.41 21.67
N TYR A 367 -12.04 19.61 21.54
CA TYR A 367 -13.24 20.00 22.27
C TYR A 367 -14.40 19.10 21.82
N HIS A 368 -15.00 18.43 22.79
CA HIS A 368 -16.35 17.95 22.66
C HIS A 368 -17.21 19.10 23.16
N SER A 369 -17.86 19.82 22.25
CA SER A 369 -19.07 20.56 22.63
C SER A 369 -19.98 19.55 23.35
N THR A 370 -20.76 20.00 24.33
CA THR A 370 -21.78 19.20 25.02
C THR A 370 -22.40 18.19 24.05
N ILE A 371 -22.58 16.92 24.45
CA ILE A 371 -22.95 15.80 23.55
C ILE A 371 -24.11 16.18 22.58
N GLU A 372 -25.03 17.03 23.03
CA GLU A 372 -26.14 17.60 22.25
C GLU A 372 -25.71 18.57 21.13
N ASP A 373 -24.72 19.43 21.35
CA ASP A 373 -24.18 20.36 20.36
C ASP A 373 -23.28 19.64 19.33
N ALA A 374 -22.62 18.56 19.73
CA ALA A 374 -21.81 17.73 18.84
C ALA A 374 -22.69 16.94 17.84
N GLN A 375 -23.83 16.42 18.31
CA GLN A 375 -24.85 15.79 17.46
C GLN A 375 -25.44 16.82 16.48
N GLN A 376 -25.89 17.98 16.97
CA GLN A 376 -26.47 19.03 16.13
C GLN A 376 -25.49 19.59 15.08
N ALA A 377 -24.23 19.82 15.47
CA ALA A 377 -23.21 20.26 14.51
C ALA A 377 -22.84 19.17 13.49
N ALA A 378 -22.81 17.89 13.89
CA ALA A 378 -22.59 16.78 12.97
C ALA A 378 -23.76 16.62 11.99
N ASP A 379 -25.00 16.77 12.47
CA ASP A 379 -26.22 16.72 11.67
C ASP A 379 -26.30 17.90 10.68
N GLU A 380 -25.91 19.11 11.09
CA GLU A 380 -25.84 20.29 10.21
C GLU A 380 -24.71 20.18 9.17
N VAL A 381 -23.55 19.65 9.55
CA VAL A 381 -22.43 19.40 8.61
C VAL A 381 -22.76 18.29 7.63
N ASN A 382 -23.43 17.21 8.07
CA ASN A 382 -23.89 16.14 7.18
C ASN A 382 -25.01 16.63 6.25
N ALA A 383 -25.91 17.50 6.71
CA ALA A 383 -26.91 18.14 5.87
C ALA A 383 -26.28 19.09 4.81
N LEU A 384 -25.16 19.76 5.14
CA LEU A 384 -24.40 20.58 4.19
C LEU A 384 -23.56 19.73 3.22
N LYS A 385 -22.93 18.64 3.68
CA LYS A 385 -22.20 17.67 2.83
C LYS A 385 -23.13 16.98 1.83
N GLY A 386 -24.38 16.70 2.22
CA GLY A 386 -25.43 16.18 1.35
C GLY A 386 -25.83 17.10 0.18
N GLY A 387 -25.47 18.39 0.22
CA GLY A 387 -25.74 19.34 -0.87
C GLY A 387 -24.69 19.38 -2.00
N VAL A 388 -23.54 18.73 -1.84
CA VAL A 388 -22.42 18.77 -2.82
C VAL A 388 -22.01 17.36 -3.30
N ALA A 389 -22.80 16.34 -3.00
CA ALA A 389 -22.62 14.97 -3.51
C ALA A 389 -23.05 14.81 -4.98
N GLY A 390 -22.64 15.75 -5.84
CA GLY A 390 -23.07 15.82 -7.23
C GLY A 390 -21.98 16.33 -8.16
N THR A 391 -20.71 15.89 -8.00
CA THR A 391 -19.68 15.73 -9.06
C THR A 391 -18.29 15.49 -8.44
N ALA A 392 -18.08 14.34 -7.80
CA ALA A 392 -16.73 13.79 -7.70
C ALA A 392 -16.45 13.00 -8.98
N VAL A 393 -16.05 13.72 -10.03
CA VAL A 393 -15.48 13.11 -11.23
C VAL A 393 -14.24 12.34 -10.79
N ALA A 394 -14.25 11.03 -11.02
CA ALA A 394 -13.10 10.16 -10.90
C ALA A 394 -11.92 10.75 -11.69
N ARG A 395 -10.98 11.38 -10.98
CA ARG A 395 -9.62 11.56 -11.51
C ARG A 395 -8.88 10.25 -11.26
N MET A 396 -8.94 9.38 -12.26
CA MET A 396 -7.97 8.31 -12.40
C MET A 396 -6.58 8.96 -12.55
N CYS A 397 -5.77 8.89 -11.51
CA CYS A 397 -4.33 9.12 -11.61
C CYS A 397 -3.69 7.76 -11.87
N GLN A 398 -3.32 7.51 -13.12
CA GLN A 398 -2.48 6.39 -13.50
C GLN A 398 -1.06 6.67 -12.99
N CYS A 399 -0.62 5.90 -12.00
CA CYS A 399 0.79 5.74 -11.69
C CYS A 399 1.12 4.26 -11.77
N ASP A 400 1.82 3.89 -12.84
CA ASP A 400 2.55 2.63 -12.95
C ASP A 400 3.46 2.46 -11.73
N GLY A 401 3.33 1.34 -11.02
CA GLY A 401 4.18 1.06 -9.87
C GLY A 401 3.69 -0.07 -8.99
N HIS A 402 3.92 -1.30 -9.45
CA HIS A 402 4.00 -2.55 -8.70
C HIS A 402 4.05 -2.37 -7.15
N LEU A 403 2.93 -2.64 -6.47
CA LEU A 403 2.91 -2.91 -5.04
C LEU A 403 2.64 -4.40 -4.86
N VAL A 404 3.73 -5.17 -4.76
CA VAL A 404 3.69 -6.56 -4.32
C VAL A 404 3.38 -6.54 -2.82
N ALA A 405 2.16 -6.90 -2.45
CA ALA A 405 1.85 -7.27 -1.09
C ALA A 405 2.55 -8.60 -0.78
N VAL A 406 3.74 -8.52 -0.18
CA VAL A 406 4.43 -9.69 0.35
C VAL A 406 3.73 -10.10 1.65
N THR A 407 2.86 -11.09 1.57
CA THR A 407 2.33 -11.81 2.73
C THR A 407 3.42 -12.71 3.31
N MET A 408 4.15 -12.20 4.31
CA MET A 408 5.06 -13.01 5.12
C MET A 408 4.23 -13.80 6.14
N THR A 409 4.05 -15.09 5.87
CA THR A 409 3.63 -16.08 6.87
C THR A 409 4.77 -16.36 7.84
N THR A 410 4.85 -15.61 8.94
CA THR A 410 5.63 -16.05 10.10
C THR A 410 4.94 -15.68 11.39
N THR A 411 4.70 -16.70 12.21
CA THR A 411 4.32 -16.63 13.62
C THR A 411 5.24 -15.67 14.37
N THR A 412 4.75 -14.48 14.72
CA THR A 412 5.46 -13.53 15.58
C THR A 412 4.44 -12.80 16.45
N SER A 413 4.79 -12.59 17.73
CA SER A 413 3.91 -12.21 18.83
C SER A 413 2.98 -11.03 18.51
N ALA A 414 1.78 -11.07 19.10
CA ALA A 414 0.70 -10.09 18.96
C ALA A 414 1.11 -8.62 19.21
N ASP A 415 2.18 -8.38 19.97
CA ASP A 415 2.76 -7.05 20.18
C ASP A 415 3.30 -6.39 18.90
N SER A 416 3.68 -7.20 17.91
CA SER A 416 4.24 -6.73 16.64
C SER A 416 3.14 -6.14 15.73
N TYR A 417 1.94 -6.72 15.79
CA TYR A 417 0.78 -6.28 15.00
C TYR A 417 0.30 -4.90 15.43
N LEU A 418 0.22 -4.63 16.74
CA LEU A 418 -0.19 -3.31 17.27
C LEU A 418 0.74 -2.16 16.81
N LYS A 419 2.03 -2.47 16.66
CA LYS A 419 3.04 -1.48 16.24
C LYS A 419 2.98 -1.19 14.74
N LEU A 420 2.54 -2.16 13.92
CA LEU A 420 2.32 -1.97 12.49
C LEU A 420 1.01 -1.22 12.19
N THR A 421 -0.05 -1.40 12.99
CA THR A 421 -1.29 -0.60 12.85
C THR A 421 -1.07 0.88 13.18
N GLN A 422 -0.08 1.21 14.01
CA GLN A 422 0.32 2.60 14.29
C GLN A 422 1.12 3.27 13.16
N LEU A 423 1.57 2.51 12.16
CA LEU A 423 2.38 2.99 11.03
C LEU A 423 1.61 2.87 9.70
N GLN A 424 0.30 3.05 9.74
CA GLN A 424 -0.53 3.10 8.54
C GLN A 424 -0.38 4.49 7.87
N PRO A 425 -0.20 4.54 6.54
CA PRO A 425 -0.09 5.82 5.81
C PRO A 425 -1.43 6.58 5.70
N HIS A 426 -2.53 5.98 6.18
CA HIS A 426 -3.87 6.55 6.15
C HIS A 426 -4.49 6.50 7.55
N GLY A 427 -5.28 7.51 7.87
CA GLY A 427 -6.03 7.59 9.12
C GLY A 427 -7.21 6.64 9.06
N THR A 428 -7.56 6.03 10.18
CA THR A 428 -8.77 5.22 10.31
C THR A 428 -9.67 5.83 11.37
N PHE A 429 -10.97 5.88 11.09
CA PHE A 429 -11.98 6.24 12.07
C PHE A 429 -12.07 5.15 13.16
N SER A 430 -12.74 5.46 14.27
CA SER A 430 -12.89 4.52 15.41
C SER A 430 -13.66 3.24 15.07
N ASN A 431 -14.39 3.24 13.97
CA ASN A 431 -15.10 2.10 13.39
C ASN A 431 -14.23 1.27 12.42
N GLY A 432 -12.99 1.70 12.12
CA GLY A 432 -12.05 1.00 11.25
C GLY A 432 -12.05 1.47 9.79
N ASP A 433 -12.94 2.39 9.41
CA ASP A 433 -13.01 2.91 8.04
C ASP A 433 -11.87 3.88 7.72
N ALA A 434 -11.42 3.89 6.47
CA ALA A 434 -10.39 4.83 6.02
C ALA A 434 -10.92 6.27 6.02
N VAL A 435 -10.18 7.18 6.64
CA VAL A 435 -10.51 8.60 6.67
C VAL A 435 -10.26 9.21 5.29
N SER A 436 -11.28 9.86 4.75
CA SER A 436 -11.19 10.59 3.48
C SER A 436 -10.13 11.70 3.55
N GLU A 437 -9.46 11.99 2.43
CA GLU A 437 -8.46 13.08 2.33
C GLU A 437 -9.05 14.43 2.78
N TRP A 438 -10.34 14.64 2.54
CA TRP A 438 -11.05 15.88 2.91
C TRP A 438 -11.34 16.02 4.40
N GLU A 439 -11.35 14.91 5.15
CA GLU A 439 -11.74 14.86 6.56
C GLU A 439 -10.52 14.72 7.49
N TYR A 440 -9.33 14.50 6.92
CA TYR A 440 -8.08 14.26 7.65
C TYR A 440 -7.68 15.41 8.59
N LEU A 441 -8.09 16.63 8.27
CA LEU A 441 -7.77 17.84 9.03
C LEU A 441 -8.94 18.37 9.89
N ASP A 442 -10.08 17.68 9.95
CA ASP A 442 -11.27 18.19 10.65
C ASP A 442 -11.00 18.45 12.14
N LEU A 443 -10.27 17.54 12.80
CA LEU A 443 -9.87 17.71 14.19
C LEU A 443 -8.87 18.86 14.38
N PHE A 444 -7.98 19.08 13.41
CA PHE A 444 -7.07 20.22 13.41
C PHE A 444 -7.86 21.54 13.30
N TRP A 445 -8.83 21.60 12.38
CA TRP A 445 -9.68 22.79 12.20
C TRP A 445 -10.55 23.07 13.41
N LYS A 446 -11.08 22.05 14.09
CA LYS A 446 -11.78 22.23 15.38
C LYS A 446 -10.88 22.90 16.42
N ARG A 447 -9.63 22.46 16.54
CA ARG A 447 -8.65 23.04 17.47
C ARG A 447 -8.28 24.48 17.08
N TYR A 448 -8.06 24.73 15.79
CA TYR A 448 -7.77 26.06 15.25
C TYR A 448 -8.93 27.05 15.50
N ASN A 449 -10.16 26.64 15.20
CA ASN A 449 -11.34 27.48 15.37
C ASN A 449 -11.58 27.83 16.84
N LYS A 450 -11.28 26.92 17.77
CA LYS A 450 -11.35 27.20 19.20
C LYS A 450 -10.37 28.30 19.61
N ALA A 451 -9.10 28.18 19.23
CA ALA A 451 -8.10 29.21 19.48
C ALA A 451 -8.48 30.56 18.83
N LEU A 452 -9.10 30.53 17.64
CA LEU A 452 -9.60 31.73 16.96
C LEU A 452 -10.74 32.40 17.75
N LEU A 453 -11.72 31.62 18.22
CA LEU A 453 -12.83 32.14 19.04
C LEU A 453 -12.33 32.76 20.34
N ASP A 454 -11.38 32.12 21.00
CA ASP A 454 -10.79 32.63 22.24
C ASP A 454 -9.99 33.91 21.97
N THR A 455 -9.25 33.97 20.85
CA THR A 455 -8.57 35.19 20.41
C THR A 455 -9.54 36.33 20.17
N MET A 456 -10.68 36.08 19.49
CA MET A 456 -11.71 37.08 19.25
C MET A 456 -12.38 37.55 20.56
N ALA A 457 -12.62 36.65 21.51
CA ALA A 457 -13.16 36.99 22.82
C ALA A 457 -12.20 37.90 23.60
N ILE A 458 -10.90 37.57 23.62
CA ILE A 458 -9.86 38.41 24.24
C ILE A 458 -9.78 39.78 23.58
N GLN A 459 -9.81 39.84 22.24
CA GLN A 459 -9.80 41.12 21.52
C GLN A 459 -11.00 41.99 21.86
N LYS A 460 -12.20 41.40 21.98
CA LYS A 460 -13.41 42.11 22.35
C LYS A 460 -13.33 42.65 23.78
N GLU A 461 -12.85 41.85 24.73
CA GLU A 461 -12.71 42.29 26.12
C GLU A 461 -11.63 43.37 26.26
N LYS A 462 -10.52 43.23 25.52
CA LYS A 462 -9.51 44.29 25.43
C LYS A 462 -10.11 45.60 24.90
N ALA A 463 -10.87 45.54 23.81
CA ALA A 463 -11.51 46.74 23.25
C ALA A 463 -12.50 47.39 24.23
N ARG A 464 -13.24 46.59 24.98
CA ARG A 464 -14.10 47.06 26.06
C ARG A 464 -13.30 47.74 27.17
N LEU A 465 -12.24 47.10 27.67
CA LEU A 465 -11.37 47.66 28.70
C LEU A 465 -10.67 48.95 28.23
N ASP A 466 -10.25 49.01 26.97
CA ASP A 466 -9.67 50.21 26.38
C ASP A 466 -10.70 51.35 26.33
N ASN A 467 -11.97 51.04 26.04
CA ASN A 467 -13.05 52.03 26.06
C ASN A 467 -13.37 52.50 27.49
N GLU A 468 -13.51 51.58 28.45
CA GLU A 468 -13.71 51.91 29.87
C GLU A 468 -12.53 52.75 30.40
N ASN A 469 -11.29 52.42 30.03
CA ASN A 469 -10.10 53.20 30.43
C ASN A 469 -10.11 54.60 29.80
N ARG A 470 -10.52 54.73 28.52
CA ARG A 470 -10.71 56.06 27.90
C ARG A 470 -11.78 56.87 28.61
N GLU A 471 -12.89 56.25 28.99
CA GLU A 471 -13.97 56.90 29.75
C GLU A 471 -13.48 57.33 31.14
N LEU A 472 -12.76 56.47 31.87
CA LEU A 472 -12.19 56.80 33.17
C LEU A 472 -11.14 57.91 33.06
N GLN A 473 -10.30 57.91 32.04
CA GLN A 473 -9.36 59.00 31.76
C GLN A 473 -10.08 60.30 31.43
N ALA A 474 -11.20 60.25 30.70
CA ALA A 474 -12.02 61.42 30.41
C ALA A 474 -12.69 61.98 31.67
N VAL A 475 -13.24 61.11 32.53
CA VAL A 475 -13.83 61.51 33.83
C VAL A 475 -12.77 62.08 34.76
N LEU A 476 -11.59 61.46 34.85
CA LEU A 476 -10.49 61.96 35.65
C LEU A 476 -9.99 63.31 35.13
N LYS A 477 -9.88 63.47 33.80
CA LYS A 477 -9.55 64.75 33.18
C LYS A 477 -10.59 65.81 33.53
N GLN A 478 -11.89 65.50 33.42
CA GLN A 478 -12.97 66.40 33.81
C GLN A 478 -12.91 66.77 35.31
N TYR A 479 -12.57 65.83 36.18
CA TYR A 479 -12.40 66.09 37.61
C TYR A 479 -11.21 67.00 37.92
N LEU A 480 -10.06 66.76 37.26
CA LEU A 480 -8.87 67.60 37.38
C LEU A 480 -9.11 69.01 36.82
N ASP A 481 -9.80 69.11 35.69
CA ASP A 481 -10.25 70.37 35.09
C ASP A 481 -11.28 71.09 35.99
N GLY A 482 -12.06 70.35 36.78
CA GLY A 482 -12.97 70.93 37.79
C GLY A 482 -12.27 71.49 39.04
N ILE A 483 -11.05 71.05 39.34
CA ILE A 483 -10.27 71.48 40.52
C ILE A 483 -9.18 72.50 40.15
N SER A 484 -8.63 72.39 38.94
CA SER A 484 -7.56 73.25 38.43
C SER A 484 -8.14 74.34 37.52
N VAL A 485 -7.66 75.58 37.66
CA VAL A 485 -8.05 76.68 36.77
C VAL A 485 -7.10 76.70 35.57
N ASN A 486 -7.51 76.08 34.46
CA ASN A 486 -6.73 75.98 33.23
C ASN A 486 -7.43 76.69 32.06
N GLU A 487 -6.71 77.12 31.02
CA GLU A 487 -7.26 77.93 29.91
C GLU A 487 -8.41 77.21 29.17
N GLN A 488 -8.31 75.89 29.00
CA GLN A 488 -9.37 75.07 28.39
C GLN A 488 -10.66 75.04 29.23
N VAL A 489 -10.55 75.08 30.56
CA VAL A 489 -11.69 75.10 31.50
C VAL A 489 -12.40 76.45 31.44
N MET A 490 -11.67 77.54 31.23
CA MET A 490 -12.25 78.89 31.09
C MET A 490 -12.92 79.12 29.73
N SER A 491 -12.50 78.37 28.70
CA SER A 491 -13.09 78.42 27.35
C SER A 491 -14.35 77.56 27.18
N SER A 492 -14.60 76.63 28.10
CA SER A 492 -15.73 75.70 28.08
C SER A 492 -16.76 76.08 29.16
N ILE A 493 -17.99 75.55 29.07
CA ILE A 493 -19.07 75.84 30.03
C ILE A 493 -18.63 75.34 31.42
N ASN A 494 -18.35 76.26 32.34
CA ASN A 494 -17.74 75.97 33.63
C ASN A 494 -18.47 76.71 34.77
N PRO A 495 -18.46 76.18 36.00
CA PRO A 495 -19.11 76.81 37.14
C PRO A 495 -18.36 78.03 37.70
N LEU A 496 -17.14 78.29 37.22
CA LEU A 496 -16.28 79.38 37.69
C LEU A 496 -16.58 80.73 37.00
N PHE A 497 -17.18 80.73 35.81
CA PHE A 497 -17.53 81.95 35.08
C PHE A 497 -18.85 81.81 34.32
N VAL A 498 -19.94 82.29 34.92
CA VAL A 498 -21.32 82.07 34.43
C VAL A 498 -21.78 83.26 33.60
N VAL A 499 -21.89 83.07 32.28
CA VAL A 499 -22.44 84.08 31.36
C VAL A 499 -23.87 83.68 30.98
N ASN A 500 -24.83 84.60 31.16
CA ASN A 500 -26.25 84.41 30.81
C ASN A 500 -26.98 83.22 31.49
N GLY A 501 -26.71 82.95 32.78
CA GLY A 501 -27.52 82.05 33.60
C GLY A 501 -27.53 80.57 33.16
N ARG A 502 -26.66 80.16 32.24
CA ARG A 502 -26.56 78.76 31.79
C ARG A 502 -25.68 77.97 32.75
N LEU A 503 -26.27 77.55 33.88
CA LEU A 503 -25.69 76.55 34.76
C LEU A 503 -26.72 75.42 34.94
N THR A 504 -26.58 74.36 34.15
CA THR A 504 -27.41 73.15 34.28
C THR A 504 -26.75 72.19 35.27
N LEU A 505 -26.81 72.51 36.56
CA LEU A 505 -26.55 71.54 37.62
C LEU A 505 -27.78 70.61 37.75
N ASN A 506 -27.59 69.31 37.53
CA ASN A 506 -28.58 68.24 37.70
C ASN A 506 -29.95 68.46 37.03
N GLN A 507 -30.07 68.11 35.74
CA GLN A 507 -31.34 67.65 35.19
C GLN A 507 -31.21 66.18 34.76
N GLY A 508 -32.02 65.30 35.36
CA GLY A 508 -32.43 64.06 34.69
C GLY A 508 -33.19 64.40 33.39
N PRO A 509 -33.30 63.47 32.43
CA PRO A 509 -33.85 63.77 31.12
C PRO A 509 -35.30 64.26 31.28
N ASN A 510 -35.53 65.55 31.01
CA ASN A 510 -36.85 66.15 31.16
C ASN A 510 -37.65 65.91 29.86
N PRO A 511 -38.87 65.33 29.93
CA PRO A 511 -39.64 64.93 28.77
C PRO A 511 -40.51 66.09 28.29
N THR A 512 -40.02 66.97 27.42
CA THR A 512 -40.91 67.90 26.67
C THR A 512 -40.31 68.33 25.34
N SER A 513 -40.36 67.44 24.35
CA SER A 513 -40.63 67.81 22.97
C SER A 513 -41.09 66.55 22.22
N ARG A 514 -42.40 66.29 22.23
CA ARG A 514 -43.03 65.53 21.16
C ARG A 514 -42.94 66.39 19.91
N GLU A 515 -41.87 66.23 19.14
CA GLU A 515 -41.94 66.47 17.70
C GLU A 515 -42.33 65.15 17.03
N PRO A 516 -43.29 65.14 16.09
CA PRO A 516 -43.69 63.93 15.38
C PRO A 516 -42.62 63.63 14.32
N THR A 517 -41.55 62.95 14.71
CA THR A 517 -40.64 62.33 13.75
C THR A 517 -41.28 61.04 13.26
N HIS A 518 -41.76 61.12 12.02
CA HIS A 518 -42.15 60.03 11.13
C HIS A 518 -41.48 58.68 11.47
N ALA A 519 -42.28 57.62 11.61
CA ALA A 519 -41.78 56.26 11.76
C ALA A 519 -41.00 55.88 10.50
N ILE A 520 -39.67 55.81 10.61
CA ILE A 520 -38.82 55.11 9.65
C ILE A 520 -38.60 53.73 10.25
N VAL A 521 -39.25 52.74 9.65
CA VAL A 521 -38.99 51.32 9.90
C VAL A 521 -37.63 51.02 9.29
N ASP A 522 -36.60 50.90 10.12
CA ASP A 522 -35.32 50.37 9.67
C ASP A 522 -35.49 48.88 9.38
N ALA A 523 -35.36 48.51 8.11
CA ALA A 523 -35.68 47.19 7.56
C ALA A 523 -34.66 46.10 7.93
N ASN A 524 -33.71 46.34 8.83
CA ASN A 524 -32.63 45.41 9.14
C ASN A 524 -32.72 44.71 10.51
N HIS A 525 -33.80 44.89 11.27
CA HIS A 525 -34.00 44.22 12.57
C HIS A 525 -35.17 43.22 12.61
N MET A 526 -35.55 42.65 11.45
CA MET A 526 -36.62 41.64 11.34
C MET A 526 -36.29 40.47 10.41
N VAL A 527 -35.05 39.98 10.40
CA VAL A 527 -34.68 38.71 9.74
C VAL A 527 -34.10 37.75 10.76
N ALA A 528 -34.92 37.27 11.69
CA ALA A 528 -34.61 36.05 12.46
C ALA A 528 -35.82 35.40 13.14
N THR A 529 -37.05 35.51 12.63
CA THR A 529 -38.15 34.62 13.08
C THR A 529 -39.22 34.49 11.99
N ASN A 530 -38.97 33.66 10.97
CA ASN A 530 -39.95 32.83 10.26
C ASN A 530 -39.27 32.12 9.07
N ARG A 531 -38.73 30.91 9.32
CA ARG A 531 -38.64 29.89 8.26
C ARG A 531 -39.90 29.04 8.36
N VAL A 532 -40.93 29.44 7.63
CA VAL A 532 -42.05 28.56 7.27
C VAL A 532 -41.67 27.88 5.97
N SER A 533 -41.78 26.56 5.98
CA SER A 533 -41.54 25.65 4.87
C SER A 533 -42.26 26.05 3.59
N GLY A 534 -41.49 26.20 2.50
CA GLY A 534 -42.02 26.13 1.15
C GLY A 534 -42.15 24.67 0.72
N ARG A 535 -43.37 24.16 0.68
CA ARG A 535 -43.75 23.01 -0.16
C ARG A 535 -43.90 23.53 -1.59
N HIS A 536 -43.03 23.11 -2.49
CA HIS A 536 -43.32 23.11 -3.92
C HIS A 536 -43.92 21.75 -4.29
N ALA A 537 -45.02 21.82 -5.06
CA ALA A 537 -45.53 20.75 -5.90
C ALA A 537 -44.69 20.65 -7.18
#